data_AF-A0A524GM93-F1
#
_entry.id   AF-A0A524GM93-F1
#
_cell.length_a   1.000
_cell.length_b   1.000
_cell.length_c   1.000
_cell.angle_alpha   90.00
_cell.angle_beta   90.00
_cell.angle_gamma   90.00
#
_symmetry.space_group_name_H-M   'P 1'
#
loop_
_entity.id
_entity.type
_entity.pdbx_description
1 polymer ?
#
loop_
_entity_poly.entity_id
_entity_poly.type
_entity_poly.pdbx_seq_one_letter_code
_entity_poly.pdbx_strand_id
1 'polypeptide(L)'
;MNTKILINASDPGECRVATVKDGRLEEFRIESAARAITQGNIYKAIITRVEPSLQAVFIDYGAARHGFLQKHDIHPDYYHEDDAGSAPLQRLVKRGQELLVQVAKDPIMNKGAMLTTLLSLPGRHVVLMPGHSVKGVSRKIEDEPERQR
;
A
#
# COMPACT_ATOMS: atom_id res chain seq x y z
N MET A 1 -22.77 12.36 25.03
CA MET A 1 -21.82 11.23 24.91
C MET A 1 -20.44 11.83 24.69
N ASN A 2 -19.54 11.68 25.64
CA ASN A 2 -18.19 12.21 25.57
C ASN A 2 -17.24 11.09 25.15
N THR A 3 -16.69 11.18 23.94
CA THR A 3 -15.68 10.24 23.44
C THR A 3 -14.34 10.95 23.40
N LYS A 4 -13.32 10.36 23.99
CA LYS A 4 -11.95 10.88 24.02
C LYS A 4 -11.00 9.86 23.41
N ILE A 5 -10.03 10.36 22.64
CA ILE A 5 -8.86 9.60 22.23
C ILE A 5 -7.72 10.05 23.14
N LEU A 6 -7.17 9.13 23.93
CA LEU A 6 -6.04 9.37 24.82
C LEU A 6 -4.78 8.76 24.18
N ILE A 7 -3.74 9.56 24.03
CA ILE A 7 -2.46 9.14 23.46
C ILE A 7 -1.38 9.31 24.53
N ASN A 8 -0.67 8.23 24.84
CA ASN A 8 0.48 8.25 25.74
C ASN A 8 1.72 7.77 24.97
N ALA A 9 2.59 8.73 24.66
CA ALA A 9 3.88 8.53 23.99
C ALA A 9 5.05 8.98 24.89
N SER A 10 4.90 8.84 26.21
CA SER A 10 5.94 9.25 27.17
C SER A 10 7.15 8.30 27.16
N ASP A 11 6.94 7.04 26.77
CA ASP A 11 7.98 6.04 26.61
C ASP A 11 8.40 5.98 25.12
N PRO A 12 9.67 6.20 24.77
CA PRO A 12 10.13 6.10 23.38
C PRO A 12 9.98 4.71 22.76
N GLY A 13 9.90 3.65 23.58
CA GLY A 13 9.76 2.27 23.11
C GLY A 13 8.32 1.87 22.78
N GLU A 14 7.33 2.66 23.23
CA GLU A 14 5.92 2.29 23.17
C GLU A 14 5.00 3.52 23.07
N CYS A 15 4.10 3.49 22.09
CA CYS A 15 2.95 4.40 22.02
C CYS A 15 1.67 3.66 22.40
N ARG A 16 0.90 4.24 23.32
CA ARG A 16 -0.40 3.71 23.77
C ARG A 16 -1.52 4.63 23.31
N VAL A 17 -2.54 4.06 22.66
CA VAL A 17 -3.73 4.79 22.21
C VAL A 17 -4.98 4.14 22.79
N ALA A 18 -5.81 4.93 23.46
CA ALA A 18 -7.06 4.47 24.05
C ALA A 18 -8.25 5.30 23.55
N THR A 19 -9.33 4.63 23.17
CA THR A 19 -10.64 5.26 22.93
C THR A 19 -11.49 5.07 24.19
N VAL A 20 -11.88 6.17 24.83
CA VAL A 20 -12.66 6.18 26.07
C VAL A 20 -14.01 6.86 25.82
N LYS A 21 -15.11 6.16 26.10
CA LYS A 21 -16.47 6.66 25.96
C LYS A 21 -17.14 6.71 27.33
N ASP A 22 -17.56 7.91 27.74
CA ASP A 22 -18.26 8.16 29.01
C ASP A 22 -17.52 7.54 30.23
N GLY A 23 -16.18 7.65 30.22
CA GLY A 23 -15.29 7.14 31.27
C GLY A 23 -14.98 5.64 31.19
N ARG A 24 -15.54 4.91 30.22
CA ARG A 24 -15.25 3.49 29.97
C ARG A 24 -14.29 3.32 28.79
N LEU A 25 -13.32 2.43 28.94
CA LEU A 25 -12.40 2.06 27.87
C LEU A 25 -13.13 1.18 26.84
N GLU A 26 -13.09 1.58 25.57
CA GLU A 26 -13.72 0.84 24.45
C GLU A 26 -12.66 0.13 23.59
N GLU A 27 -11.54 0.81 23.29
CA GLU A 27 -10.45 0.27 22.48
C GLU A 27 -9.11 0.68 23.10
N PHE A 28 -8.14 -0.23 23.08
CA PHE A 28 -6.77 0.02 23.55
C PHE A 28 -5.77 -0.62 22.59
N ARG A 29 -4.83 0.18 22.09
CA ARG A 29 -3.79 -0.26 21.16
C ARG A 29 -2.42 0.13 21.70
N ILE A 30 -1.47 -0.79 21.56
CA ILE A 30 -0.06 -0.60 21.87
C ILE A 30 0.72 -0.72 20.56
N GLU A 31 1.57 0.26 20.28
CA GLU A 31 2.50 0.23 19.15
C GLU A 31 3.93 0.29 19.68
N SER A 32 4.73 -0.74 19.39
CA SER A 32 6.13 -0.80 19.79
C SER A 32 7.04 -0.16 18.75
N ALA A 33 8.05 0.57 19.20
CA ALA A 33 9.07 1.15 18.33
C ALA A 33 10.04 0.11 17.72
N ALA A 34 9.99 -1.16 18.16
CA ALA A 34 10.97 -2.18 17.78
C ALA A 34 10.89 -2.60 16.31
N ARG A 35 9.73 -2.48 15.65
CA ARG A 35 9.57 -2.89 14.25
C ARG A 35 8.50 -2.06 13.54
N ALA A 36 8.95 -1.19 12.64
CA ALA A 36 8.07 -0.56 11.66
C ALA A 36 7.59 -1.61 10.64
N ILE A 37 6.30 -1.88 10.62
CA ILE A 37 5.65 -2.62 9.52
C ILE A 37 5.48 -1.60 8.38
N THR A 38 6.10 -1.83 7.24
CA THR A 38 6.05 -0.88 6.11
C THR A 38 4.99 -1.22 5.09
N GLN A 39 4.37 -2.40 5.19
CA GLN A 39 3.26 -2.82 4.36
C GLN A 39 2.13 -1.79 4.41
N GLY A 40 1.66 -1.37 3.24
CA GLY A 40 0.62 -0.36 3.09
C GLY A 40 1.14 1.07 2.99
N ASN A 41 2.39 1.35 3.36
CA ASN A 41 2.99 2.67 3.20
C ASN A 41 3.05 3.05 1.71
N ILE A 42 2.83 4.34 1.44
CA ILE A 42 2.84 4.91 0.09
C ILE A 42 4.00 5.89 -0.02
N TYR A 43 4.78 5.77 -1.08
CA TYR A 43 5.96 6.58 -1.34
C TYR A 43 5.92 7.15 -2.75
N LYS A 44 6.45 8.36 -2.91
CA LYS A 44 6.91 8.83 -4.22
C LYS A 44 8.28 8.20 -4.48
N ALA A 45 8.43 7.56 -5.63
CA ALA A 45 9.57 6.72 -5.92
C ALA A 45 10.06 6.90 -7.36
N ILE A 46 11.28 6.48 -7.65
CA ILE A 46 11.93 6.69 -8.96
C ILE A 46 12.39 5.35 -9.52
N ILE A 47 12.06 5.08 -10.79
CA ILE A 47 12.58 3.90 -11.49
C ILE A 47 14.10 4.02 -11.65
N THR A 48 14.86 3.13 -11.02
CA THR A 48 16.32 3.09 -11.15
C THR A 48 16.78 2.24 -12.31
N ARG A 49 16.06 1.17 -12.61
CA ARG A 49 16.40 0.22 -13.69
C ARG A 49 15.18 -0.55 -14.19
N VAL A 50 15.10 -0.75 -15.50
CA VAL A 50 14.11 -1.64 -16.14
C VAL A 50 14.77 -2.98 -16.44
N GLU A 51 14.12 -4.09 -16.07
CA GLU A 51 14.63 -5.45 -16.25
C GLU A 51 13.71 -6.28 -17.15
N PRO A 52 14.03 -6.38 -18.46
CA PRO A 52 13.19 -7.08 -19.44
C PRO A 52 12.95 -8.55 -19.14
N SER A 53 13.97 -9.27 -18.70
CA SER A 53 13.87 -10.70 -18.42
C SER A 53 12.89 -11.01 -17.29
N LEU A 54 12.70 -10.05 -16.37
CA LEU A 54 11.77 -10.19 -15.25
C LEU A 54 10.42 -9.53 -15.51
N GLN A 55 10.26 -8.83 -16.63
CA GLN A 55 9.11 -7.96 -16.90
C GLN A 55 8.80 -7.05 -15.70
N ALA A 56 9.85 -6.43 -15.14
CA ALA A 56 9.77 -5.66 -13.91
C ALA A 56 10.73 -4.46 -13.92
N VAL A 57 10.54 -3.56 -12.97
CA VAL A 57 11.44 -2.44 -12.68
C VAL A 57 11.91 -2.49 -11.24
N PHE A 58 13.16 -2.04 -11.03
CA PHE A 58 13.70 -1.74 -9.71
C PHE A 58 13.51 -0.25 -9.42
N ILE A 59 13.10 0.05 -8.18
CA ILE A 59 12.64 1.38 -7.79
C ILE A 59 13.34 1.82 -6.51
N ASP A 60 13.82 3.06 -6.51
CA ASP A 60 14.23 3.73 -5.30
C ASP A 60 13.03 4.47 -4.68
N TYR A 61 12.68 4.08 -3.45
CA TYR A 61 11.60 4.66 -2.66
C TYR A 61 12.12 5.16 -1.29
N GLY A 62 13.44 5.29 -1.14
CA GLY A 62 14.11 5.77 0.08
C GLY A 62 14.50 4.69 1.10
N ALA A 63 14.27 3.42 0.80
CA ALA A 63 14.74 2.31 1.65
C ALA A 63 16.16 1.85 1.30
N ALA A 64 16.79 1.10 2.22
CA ALA A 64 18.14 0.58 2.04
C ALA A 64 18.32 -0.36 0.82
N ARG A 65 17.22 -0.96 0.33
CA ARG A 65 17.20 -1.80 -0.86
C ARG A 65 16.12 -1.28 -1.81
N HIS A 66 16.43 -1.30 -3.11
CA HIS A 66 15.44 -0.97 -4.13
C HIS A 66 14.27 -1.95 -4.07
N GLY A 67 13.06 -1.41 -4.23
CA GLY A 67 11.85 -2.19 -4.35
C GLY A 67 11.73 -2.84 -5.72
N PHE A 68 10.87 -3.84 -5.81
CA PHE A 68 10.59 -4.60 -7.01
C PHE A 68 9.13 -4.37 -7.43
N LEU A 69 8.91 -3.91 -8.66
CA LEU A 69 7.59 -3.61 -9.22
C LEU A 69 7.43 -4.34 -10.57
N GLN A 70 6.46 -5.24 -10.68
CA GLN A 70 6.21 -6.03 -11.89
C GLN A 70 5.30 -5.28 -12.86
N LYS A 71 5.37 -5.58 -14.17
CA LYS A 71 4.53 -4.95 -15.21
C LYS A 71 3.04 -4.92 -14.84
N HIS A 72 2.48 -6.03 -14.35
CA HIS A 72 1.06 -6.12 -14.01
C HIS A 72 0.65 -5.30 -12.78
N ASP A 73 1.61 -4.86 -11.97
CA ASP A 73 1.40 -3.99 -10.82
C ASP A 73 1.57 -2.49 -11.16
N ILE A 74 1.80 -2.16 -12.44
CA ILE A 74 1.89 -0.79 -12.94
C ILE A 74 0.57 -0.38 -13.58
N HIS A 75 -0.06 0.64 -13.00
CA HIS A 75 -1.24 1.29 -13.56
C HIS A 75 -0.93 1.89 -14.95
N PRO A 76 -1.80 1.70 -15.96
CA PRO A 76 -1.56 2.17 -17.33
C PRO A 76 -1.29 3.66 -17.49
N ASP A 77 -1.80 4.51 -16.59
CA ASP A 77 -1.52 5.97 -16.59
C ASP A 77 -0.02 6.30 -16.48
N TYR A 78 0.80 5.37 -16.02
CA TYR A 78 2.26 5.53 -15.98
C TYR A 78 2.95 5.12 -17.28
N TYR A 79 2.23 4.63 -18.29
CA TYR A 79 2.81 4.25 -19.56
C TYR A 79 2.97 5.47 -20.49
N HIS A 80 4.10 5.53 -21.19
CA HIS A 80 4.38 6.59 -22.17
C HIS A 80 3.73 6.35 -23.54
N GLU A 81 3.33 5.12 -23.81
CA GLU A 81 2.64 4.68 -25.02
C GLU A 81 1.43 3.84 -24.60
N ASP A 82 0.39 3.78 -25.44
CA ASP A 82 -0.77 2.93 -25.18
C ASP A 82 -0.33 1.46 -25.15
N ASP A 83 -0.51 0.79 -24.00
CA ASP A 83 -0.26 -0.65 -23.89
C ASP A 83 -1.41 -1.40 -24.58
N ALA A 84 -1.21 -1.73 -25.86
CA ALA A 84 -2.09 -2.63 -26.62
C ALA A 84 -2.01 -4.10 -26.12
N GLY A 85 -1.53 -4.34 -24.88
CA GLY A 85 -1.44 -5.64 -24.21
C GLY A 85 -0.18 -6.45 -24.54
N SER A 86 0.59 -6.05 -25.55
CA SER A 86 1.79 -6.78 -26.04
C SER A 86 3.07 -5.96 -25.99
N ALA A 87 2.98 -4.69 -25.58
CA ALA A 87 4.15 -3.82 -25.60
C ALA A 87 5.18 -4.30 -24.54
N PRO A 88 6.47 -4.40 -24.90
CA PRO A 88 7.51 -4.75 -23.95
C PRO A 88 7.68 -3.62 -22.93
N LEU A 89 7.90 -3.98 -21.66
CA LEU A 89 7.97 -3.02 -20.55
C LEU A 89 8.95 -1.85 -20.79
N GLN A 90 10.05 -2.07 -21.53
CA GLN A 90 11.07 -1.05 -21.82
C GLN A 90 10.55 0.10 -22.69
N ARG A 91 9.45 -0.12 -23.43
CA ARG A 91 8.78 0.93 -24.21
C ARG A 91 7.73 1.67 -23.38
N LEU A 92 7.16 0.99 -22.40
CA LEU A 92 6.08 1.53 -21.57
C LEU A 92 6.61 2.47 -20.48
N VAL A 93 7.75 2.15 -19.87
CA VAL A 93 8.33 2.94 -18.77
C VAL A 93 9.82 3.20 -18.98
N LYS A 94 10.35 4.25 -18.36
CA LYS A 94 11.76 4.63 -18.48
C LYS A 94 12.47 4.82 -17.14
N ARG A 95 13.78 4.64 -17.14
CA ARG A 95 14.64 5.01 -16.00
C ARG A 95 14.48 6.50 -15.67
N GLY A 96 14.44 6.83 -14.39
CA GLY A 96 14.26 8.20 -13.88
C GLY A 96 12.80 8.64 -13.81
N GLN A 97 11.85 7.83 -14.28
CA GLN A 97 10.43 8.13 -14.15
C GLN A 97 9.99 8.04 -12.69
N GLU A 98 9.20 9.03 -12.26
CA GLU A 98 8.60 9.06 -10.93
C GLU A 98 7.26 8.32 -10.91
N LEU A 99 7.02 7.56 -9.85
CA LEU A 99 5.81 6.77 -9.63
C LEU A 99 5.34 6.95 -8.18
N LEU A 100 4.02 6.89 -7.97
CA LEU A 100 3.47 6.67 -6.63
C LEU A 100 3.34 5.16 -6.41
N VAL A 101 3.99 4.63 -5.37
CA VAL A 101 4.05 3.20 -5.09
C VAL A 101 3.56 2.89 -3.68
N GLN A 102 2.86 1.78 -3.50
CA GLN A 102 2.50 1.21 -2.21
C GLN A 102 3.29 -0.07 -1.95
N VAL A 103 3.74 -0.27 -0.71
CA VAL A 103 4.39 -1.51 -0.29
C VAL A 103 3.33 -2.62 -0.16
N ALA A 104 3.33 -3.56 -1.10
CA ALA A 104 2.46 -4.72 -1.08
C ALA A 104 2.98 -5.82 -0.13
N LYS A 105 4.31 -6.01 -0.09
CA LYS A 105 4.98 -6.92 0.85
C LYS A 105 6.26 -6.29 1.37
N ASP A 106 6.47 -6.39 2.68
CA ASP A 106 7.70 -5.98 3.33
C ASP A 106 8.94 -6.68 2.74
N PRO A 107 10.12 -6.04 2.80
CA PRO A 107 11.37 -6.67 2.37
C PRO A 107 11.66 -7.93 3.19
N ILE A 108 12.19 -8.96 2.53
CA ILE A 108 12.51 -10.25 3.16
C ILE A 108 14.00 -10.52 2.98
N MET A 109 14.72 -10.60 4.10
CA MET A 109 16.17 -10.83 4.14
C MET A 109 16.93 -9.83 3.23
N ASN A 110 17.44 -10.31 2.10
CA ASN A 110 18.19 -9.52 1.13
C ASN A 110 17.36 -9.03 -0.07
N LYS A 111 16.08 -9.43 -0.16
CA LYS A 111 15.17 -9.00 -1.22
C LYS A 111 14.44 -7.73 -0.79
N GLY A 112 14.43 -6.74 -1.67
CA GLY A 112 13.66 -5.50 -1.46
C GLY A 112 12.15 -5.75 -1.36
N ALA A 113 11.41 -4.72 -0.98
CA ALA A 113 9.96 -4.77 -0.87
C ALA A 113 9.30 -5.06 -2.23
N MET A 114 8.16 -5.75 -2.22
CA MET A 114 7.29 -5.79 -3.39
C MET A 114 6.40 -4.55 -3.39
N LEU A 115 6.37 -3.85 -4.52
CA LEU A 115 5.65 -2.60 -4.69
C LEU A 115 4.52 -2.77 -5.70
N THR A 116 3.53 -1.88 -5.64
CA THR A 116 2.47 -1.73 -6.64
C THR A 116 2.12 -0.26 -6.83
N THR A 117 1.72 0.15 -8.03
CA THR A 117 1.10 1.48 -8.22
C THR A 117 -0.43 1.41 -8.17
N LEU A 118 -0.99 0.20 -8.04
CA LEU A 118 -2.42 -0.05 -7.79
C LEU A 118 -2.72 0.19 -6.31
N LEU A 119 -2.90 1.46 -5.96
CA LEU A 119 -3.06 1.88 -4.57
C LEU A 119 -4.35 1.32 -3.96
N SER A 120 -4.26 0.91 -2.70
CA SER A 120 -5.39 0.51 -1.87
C SER A 120 -5.42 1.32 -0.58
N LEU A 121 -6.57 1.92 -0.30
CA LEU A 121 -6.81 2.76 0.87
C LEU A 121 -7.94 2.14 1.71
N PRO A 122 -7.61 1.22 2.63
CA PRO A 122 -8.60 0.57 3.47
C PRO A 122 -9.11 1.54 4.55
N GLY A 123 -10.42 1.77 4.56
CA GLY A 123 -11.15 2.41 5.64
C GLY A 123 -11.86 1.37 6.53
N ARG A 124 -12.71 1.85 7.45
CA ARG A 124 -13.45 0.99 8.38
C ARG A 124 -14.45 0.06 7.69
N HIS A 125 -15.06 0.52 6.60
CA HIS A 125 -16.16 -0.19 5.92
C HIS A 125 -15.93 -0.42 4.43
N VAL A 126 -15.02 0.32 3.82
CA VAL A 126 -14.75 0.30 2.38
C VAL A 126 -13.26 0.30 2.13
N VAL A 127 -12.83 -0.26 1.00
CA VAL A 127 -11.47 -0.10 0.49
C VAL A 127 -11.57 0.71 -0.79
N LEU A 128 -10.96 1.90 -0.82
CA LEU A 128 -10.89 2.69 -2.03
C LEU A 128 -9.65 2.26 -2.84
N MET A 129 -9.84 1.97 -4.12
CA MET A 129 -8.76 1.67 -5.07
C MET A 129 -8.79 2.71 -6.21
N PRO A 130 -8.12 3.86 -6.07
CA PRO A 130 -8.09 4.89 -7.09
C PRO A 130 -7.52 4.36 -8.41
N GLY A 131 -8.10 4.76 -9.55
CA GLY A 131 -7.70 4.28 -10.88
C GLY A 131 -8.22 2.88 -11.25
N HIS A 132 -8.75 2.13 -10.28
CA HIS A 132 -9.28 0.80 -10.53
C HIS A 132 -10.81 0.84 -10.73
N SER A 133 -11.31 0.22 -11.80
CA SER A 133 -12.75 0.22 -12.14
C SER A 133 -13.54 -0.88 -11.41
N VAL A 134 -12.86 -1.84 -10.77
CA VAL A 134 -13.51 -2.96 -10.09
C VAL A 134 -14.20 -2.49 -8.81
N LYS A 135 -15.49 -2.80 -8.72
CA LYS A 135 -16.30 -2.68 -7.51
C LYS A 135 -16.63 -4.08 -7.01
N GLY A 136 -16.70 -4.26 -5.69
CA GLY A 136 -17.04 -5.54 -5.11
C GLY A 136 -17.44 -5.44 -3.65
N VAL A 137 -18.30 -6.37 -3.23
CA VAL A 137 -18.67 -6.59 -1.83
C VAL A 137 -17.85 -7.77 -1.30
N SER A 138 -17.45 -7.70 -0.02
CA SER A 138 -16.67 -8.75 0.65
C SER A 138 -17.31 -10.13 0.46
N ARG A 139 -16.49 -11.15 0.19
CA ARG A 139 -16.97 -12.55 0.09
C ARG A 139 -17.47 -13.10 1.43
N LYS A 140 -17.17 -12.42 2.55
CA LYS A 140 -17.67 -12.77 3.89
C LYS A 140 -19.11 -12.31 4.14
N ILE A 141 -19.69 -11.48 3.27
CA ILE A 141 -21.12 -11.15 3.30
C ILE A 141 -21.81 -12.20 2.42
N GLU A 142 -22.31 -13.23 3.07
CA GLU A 142 -22.93 -14.42 2.45
C GLU A 142 -24.43 -14.22 2.21
N ASP A 143 -25.10 -13.35 2.98
CA ASP A 143 -26.52 -13.04 2.81
C ASP A 143 -26.74 -12.19 1.55
N GLU A 144 -27.49 -12.74 0.59
CA GLU A 144 -27.72 -12.10 -0.71
C GLU A 144 -28.55 -10.80 -0.59
N PRO A 145 -29.63 -10.73 0.21
CA PRO A 145 -30.30 -9.46 0.50
C PRO A 145 -29.36 -8.39 1.07
N GLU A 146 -28.52 -8.72 2.05
CA GLU A 146 -27.54 -7.76 2.61
C GLU A 146 -26.52 -7.30 1.56
N ARG A 147 -26.08 -8.20 0.69
CA ARG A 147 -25.10 -7.92 -0.38
C ARG A 147 -25.63 -6.97 -1.46
N GLN A 148 -26.94 -6.96 -1.71
CA GLN A 148 -27.58 -6.13 -2.74
C GLN A 148 -28.05 -4.76 -2.23
N ARG A 149 -28.00 -4.52 -0.92
CA ARG A 149 -28.42 -3.27 -0.27
C ARG A 149 -27.44 -2.12 -0.49
#